data_AF-A0A5A7ZGY1-F1
#
_entry.id   AF-A0A5A7ZGY1-F1
#
_cell.length_a   1.000
_cell.length_b   1.000
_cell.length_c   1.000
_cell.angle_alpha   90.00
_cell.angle_beta   90.00
_cell.angle_gamma   90.00
#
_symmetry.space_group_name_H-M   'P 1'
#
loop_
_entity.id
_entity.type
_entity.pdbx_description
1 polymer ?
#
loop_
_entity_poly.entity_id
_entity_poly.type
_entity_poly.pdbx_seq_one_letter_code
_entity_poly.pdbx_strand_id
1 'polypeptide(L)'
;MRLHQAAGYVAVAVVLFTGCASERQLQGSPVSAVSTEEPVDPAADIEAVRSTFEDYRAEVAAGNGAVVPALVSPSTIAHYDEVVRLARTAGPAEISGLGMMDRLMIARLRVQEPPDFAAMDGTGLLVYGVDEGMIDAAALEGNTLGEVRVESDRAYAEMLVDGEPTGVDWEFVRGGSGWTFDLAAGFPLINEALTQVAAENEMSEDEFIFMAIEMVTGTPVDASVYEQP
;
A
#
# COMPACT_ATOMS: atom_id res chain seq x y z
N MET A 1 -1.24 -22.24 -45.43
CA MET A 1 0.21 -22.50 -45.37
C MET A 1 0.42 -23.75 -44.52
N ARG A 2 1.19 -24.72 -45.01
CA ARG A 2 1.36 -26.06 -44.42
C ARG A 2 2.65 -26.13 -43.57
N LEU A 3 2.69 -27.17 -42.70
CA LEU A 3 3.84 -27.87 -42.09
C LEU A 3 4.31 -27.28 -40.75
N HIS A 4 4.49 -28.02 -39.64
CA HIS A 4 4.88 -29.43 -39.45
C HIS A 4 4.26 -30.10 -38.20
N GLN A 5 4.12 -31.43 -38.28
CA GLN A 5 3.92 -32.41 -37.19
C GLN A 5 5.27 -32.79 -36.53
N ALA A 6 5.24 -33.24 -35.26
CA ALA A 6 5.89 -34.46 -34.71
C ALA A 6 5.75 -34.41 -33.17
N ALA A 7 4.99 -35.29 -32.50
CA ALA A 7 5.28 -36.70 -32.16
C ALA A 7 6.44 -36.87 -31.16
N GLY A 8 6.14 -37.43 -29.98
CA GLY A 8 7.16 -37.86 -29.01
C GLY A 8 6.59 -38.30 -27.65
N TYR A 9 6.05 -39.51 -27.58
CA TYR A 9 5.78 -40.26 -26.35
C TYR A 9 7.11 -40.70 -25.70
N VAL A 10 7.26 -40.56 -24.38
CA VAL A 10 7.99 -41.52 -23.54
C VAL A 10 7.32 -41.61 -22.16
N ALA A 11 6.89 -42.82 -21.82
CA ALA A 11 6.48 -43.25 -20.50
C ALA A 11 7.58 -44.11 -19.86
N VAL A 12 7.41 -44.43 -18.57
CA VAL A 12 8.13 -45.45 -17.76
C VAL A 12 9.43 -44.88 -17.14
N ALA A 13 9.71 -44.97 -15.83
CA ALA A 13 9.66 -46.17 -15.00
C ALA A 13 9.42 -45.91 -13.51
N VAL A 14 8.60 -46.78 -12.92
CA VAL A 14 8.53 -47.10 -11.49
C VAL A 14 9.79 -47.86 -11.10
N VAL A 15 10.45 -47.45 -10.01
CA VAL A 15 11.48 -48.25 -9.34
C VAL A 15 10.99 -48.55 -7.93
N LEU A 16 10.66 -49.81 -7.69
CA LEU A 16 10.51 -50.41 -6.37
C LEU A 16 11.90 -50.87 -5.90
N PHE A 17 12.39 -50.32 -4.79
CA PHE A 17 13.43 -50.97 -4.00
C PHE A 17 12.89 -51.25 -2.61
N THR A 18 12.60 -52.53 -2.38
CA THR A 18 12.57 -53.17 -1.07
C THR A 18 14.00 -53.27 -0.54
N GLY A 19 14.26 -52.70 0.63
CA GLY A 19 15.50 -52.88 1.38
C GLY A 19 15.25 -52.69 2.88
N CYS A 20 15.19 -53.82 3.60
CA CYS A 20 15.17 -53.85 5.06
C CYS A 20 16.58 -53.61 5.60
N ALA A 21 16.76 -52.70 6.57
CA ALA A 21 17.75 -52.85 7.65
C ALA A 21 17.62 -51.77 8.75
N SER A 22 17.34 -52.26 9.95
CA SER A 22 17.78 -51.83 11.28
C SER A 22 17.54 -50.41 11.83
N GLU A 23 16.68 -50.42 12.86
CA GLU A 23 16.73 -49.69 14.12
C GLU A 23 18.03 -48.95 14.47
N ARG A 24 17.91 -47.62 14.59
CA ARG A 24 18.43 -46.87 15.74
C ARG A 24 17.36 -45.89 16.21
N GLN A 25 16.78 -46.25 17.35
CA GLN A 25 15.87 -45.43 18.11
C GLN A 25 16.66 -44.30 18.78
N LEU A 26 16.77 -43.15 18.10
CA LEU A 26 17.18 -41.90 18.75
C LEU A 26 15.92 -41.26 19.33
N GLN A 27 15.80 -41.41 20.63
CA GLN A 27 14.77 -40.81 21.48
C GLN A 27 15.05 -39.30 21.58
N GLY A 28 14.58 -38.56 20.59
CA GLY A 28 14.42 -37.12 20.66
C GLY A 28 12.97 -36.84 20.32
N SER A 29 12.13 -36.64 21.32
CA SER A 29 10.74 -36.24 21.11
C SER A 29 10.72 -34.93 20.32
N PRO A 30 10.19 -34.88 19.09
CA PRO A 30 9.74 -33.61 18.57
C PRO A 30 8.52 -33.26 19.41
N VAL A 31 8.64 -32.22 20.25
CA VAL A 31 7.46 -31.48 20.67
C VAL A 31 6.92 -30.90 19.37
N SER A 32 5.99 -31.63 18.75
CA SER A 32 5.14 -31.09 17.71
C SER A 32 4.45 -29.89 18.35
N ALA A 33 5.00 -28.71 18.08
CA ALA A 33 4.25 -27.48 18.18
C ALA A 33 3.10 -27.66 17.19
N VAL A 34 1.95 -28.11 17.71
CA VAL A 34 0.67 -27.94 17.05
C VAL A 34 0.50 -26.43 17.03
N SER A 35 0.99 -25.78 15.97
CA SER A 35 0.56 -24.44 15.62
C SER A 35 -0.95 -24.54 15.49
N THR A 36 -1.62 -24.01 16.51
CA THR A 36 -3.06 -23.87 16.52
C THR A 36 -3.32 -22.64 15.67
N GLU A 37 -3.08 -22.74 14.35
CA GLU A 37 -3.61 -21.77 13.42
C GLU A 37 -5.13 -21.91 13.54
N GLU A 38 -5.77 -20.86 14.06
CA GLU A 38 -7.22 -20.80 14.10
C GLU A 38 -7.75 -21.07 12.69
N PRO A 39 -8.80 -21.90 12.56
CA PRO A 39 -9.37 -22.19 11.25
C PRO A 39 -9.81 -20.88 10.60
N VAL A 40 -9.17 -20.56 9.48
CA VAL A 40 -9.54 -19.43 8.62
C VAL A 40 -10.99 -19.65 8.19
N ASP A 41 -11.88 -18.74 8.58
CA ASP A 41 -13.24 -18.67 8.05
C ASP A 41 -13.25 -17.63 6.93
N PRO A 42 -13.23 -18.06 5.64
CA PRO A 42 -13.12 -17.13 4.53
C PRO A 42 -14.28 -16.13 4.47
N ALA A 43 -15.46 -16.51 4.94
CA ALA A 43 -16.61 -15.61 4.93
C ALA A 43 -16.45 -14.48 5.96
N ALA A 44 -15.99 -14.82 7.17
CA ALA A 44 -15.70 -13.84 8.21
C ALA A 44 -14.56 -12.91 7.80
N ASP A 45 -13.54 -13.42 7.11
CA ASP A 45 -12.43 -12.60 6.62
C ASP A 45 -12.84 -11.63 5.52
N ILE A 46 -13.66 -12.09 4.57
CA ILE A 46 -14.21 -11.22 3.53
C ILE A 46 -15.02 -10.08 4.16
N GLU A 47 -15.85 -10.38 5.17
CA GLU A 47 -16.62 -9.36 5.89
C GLU A 47 -15.70 -8.39 6.65
N ALA A 48 -14.67 -8.90 7.32
CA ALA A 48 -13.71 -8.06 8.06
C ALA A 48 -12.90 -7.14 7.14
N VAL A 49 -12.49 -7.61 5.96
CA VAL A 49 -11.84 -6.79 4.93
C VAL A 49 -12.76 -5.65 4.47
N ARG A 50 -14.03 -5.97 4.19
CA ARG A 50 -15.03 -4.96 3.81
C ARG A 50 -15.24 -3.93 4.93
N SER A 51 -15.38 -4.39 6.18
CA SER A 51 -15.50 -3.49 7.33
C SER A 51 -14.28 -2.57 7.44
N THR A 52 -13.07 -3.11 7.33
CA THR A 52 -11.83 -2.34 7.43
C THR A 52 -11.79 -1.19 6.41
N PHE A 53 -12.21 -1.46 5.17
CA PHE A 53 -12.26 -0.43 4.13
C PHE A 53 -13.33 0.63 4.39
N GLU A 54 -14.54 0.23 4.78
CA GLU A 54 -15.61 1.18 5.09
C GLU A 54 -15.29 2.01 6.35
N ASP A 55 -14.68 1.40 7.36
CA ASP A 55 -14.19 2.08 8.56
C ASP A 55 -13.12 3.11 8.17
N TYR A 56 -12.14 2.73 7.34
CA TYR A 56 -11.12 3.66 6.84
C TYR A 56 -11.77 4.87 6.13
N ARG A 57 -12.70 4.62 5.20
CA ARG A 57 -13.40 5.69 4.48
C ARG A 57 -14.21 6.59 5.41
N ALA A 58 -14.91 6.00 6.38
CA ALA A 58 -15.72 6.75 7.32
C ALA A 58 -14.86 7.64 8.23
N GLU A 59 -13.74 7.13 8.74
CA GLU A 59 -12.85 7.91 9.61
C GLU A 59 -12.12 9.01 8.85
N VAL A 60 -11.70 8.77 7.60
CA VAL A 60 -11.16 9.84 6.74
C VAL A 60 -12.22 10.89 6.44
N ALA A 61 -13.44 10.49 6.09
CA ALA A 61 -14.54 11.42 5.83
C ALA A 61 -14.96 12.24 7.05
N ALA A 62 -14.80 11.68 8.25
CA ALA A 62 -15.04 12.36 9.51
C ALA A 62 -13.87 13.27 9.95
N GLY A 63 -12.72 13.23 9.26
CA GLY A 63 -11.50 13.94 9.67
C GLY A 63 -10.97 13.44 11.01
N ASN A 64 -11.08 12.14 11.28
CA ASN A 64 -10.67 11.53 12.54
C ASN A 64 -9.31 10.84 12.41
N GLY A 65 -8.26 11.63 12.17
CA GLY A 65 -6.91 11.13 11.91
C GLY A 65 -6.37 10.23 13.02
N ALA A 66 -6.79 10.44 14.27
CA ALA A 66 -6.34 9.65 15.42
C ALA A 66 -6.69 8.16 15.35
N VAL A 67 -7.73 7.76 14.60
CA VAL A 67 -8.17 6.36 14.48
C VAL A 67 -7.54 5.66 13.27
N VAL A 68 -7.30 6.41 12.19
CA VAL A 68 -6.83 5.88 10.90
C VAL A 68 -5.56 5.02 10.98
N PRO A 69 -4.53 5.34 11.80
CA PRO A 69 -3.35 4.49 11.94
C PRO A 69 -3.63 3.03 12.34
N ALA A 70 -4.72 2.77 13.07
CA ALA A 70 -5.09 1.41 13.45
C ALA A 70 -5.76 0.61 12.32
N LEU A 71 -6.18 1.29 11.26
CA LEU A 71 -6.90 0.72 10.11
C LEU A 71 -5.97 0.46 8.91
N VAL A 72 -4.74 0.97 8.93
CA VAL A 72 -3.79 0.84 7.83
C VAL A 72 -2.64 -0.11 8.15
N SER A 73 -2.01 -0.63 7.10
CA SER A 73 -0.92 -1.59 7.21
C SER A 73 0.33 -0.97 7.84
N PRO A 74 1.19 -1.79 8.48
CA PRO A 74 2.52 -1.34 8.90
C PRO A 74 3.40 -0.82 7.75
N SER A 75 3.24 -1.36 6.53
CA SER A 75 3.95 -0.88 5.34
C SER A 75 3.55 0.55 4.96
N THR A 76 2.28 0.91 5.14
CA THR A 76 1.79 2.27 4.96
C THR A 76 2.45 3.23 5.94
N ILE A 77 2.50 2.87 7.22
CA ILE A 77 3.16 3.70 8.24
C ILE A 77 4.66 3.85 7.96
N ALA A 78 5.34 2.76 7.59
CA ALA A 78 6.76 2.79 7.25
C ALA A 78 7.07 3.66 6.02
N HIS A 79 6.16 3.71 5.04
CA HIS A 79 6.28 4.62 3.90
C HIS A 79 6.19 6.08 4.35
N TYR A 80 5.20 6.41 5.18
CA TYR A 80 5.07 7.78 5.72
C TYR A 80 6.25 8.17 6.62
N ASP A 81 6.82 7.24 7.39
CA ASP A 81 8.06 7.46 8.15
C ASP A 81 9.20 7.91 7.21
N GLU A 82 9.35 7.22 6.08
CA GLU A 82 10.37 7.53 5.10
C GLU A 82 10.13 8.90 4.45
N VAL A 83 8.89 9.24 4.11
CA VAL A 83 8.51 10.57 3.59
C VAL A 83 8.87 11.67 4.59
N VAL A 84 8.56 11.50 5.88
CA VAL A 84 8.94 12.47 6.92
C VAL A 84 10.46 12.60 7.03
N ARG A 85 11.19 11.47 7.03
CA ARG A 85 12.65 11.46 7.07
C ARG A 85 13.23 12.23 5.88
N LEU A 86 12.79 11.91 4.67
CA LEU A 86 13.22 12.55 3.43
C LEU A 86 12.91 14.05 3.44
N ALA A 87 11.71 14.43 3.87
CA ALA A 87 11.32 15.83 3.99
C ALA A 87 12.28 16.62 4.90
N ARG A 88 12.83 16.01 5.94
CA ARG A 88 13.80 16.67 6.84
C ARG A 88 15.24 16.67 6.36
N THR A 89 15.65 15.69 5.56
CA THR A 89 17.08 15.45 5.31
C THR A 89 17.51 15.45 3.86
N ALA A 90 16.60 15.11 2.94
CA ALA A 90 16.93 14.86 1.55
C ALA A 90 17.25 16.15 0.80
N GLY A 91 18.23 16.09 -0.09
CA GLY A 91 18.52 17.15 -1.05
C GLY A 91 17.92 16.87 -2.43
N PRO A 92 18.11 17.78 -3.41
CA PRO A 92 17.48 17.68 -4.72
C PRO A 92 17.75 16.37 -5.47
N ALA A 93 18.97 15.83 -5.35
CA ALA A 93 19.36 14.60 -6.05
C ALA A 93 18.61 13.36 -5.53
N GLU A 94 18.38 13.27 -4.22
CA GLU A 94 17.62 12.15 -3.63
C GLU A 94 16.13 12.28 -3.99
N ILE A 95 15.57 13.50 -3.86
CA ILE A 95 14.15 13.77 -4.13
C ILE A 95 13.78 13.54 -5.60
N SER A 96 14.68 13.89 -6.54
CA SER A 96 14.44 13.70 -7.98
C SER A 96 14.26 12.24 -8.40
N GLY A 97 14.71 11.29 -7.57
CA GLY A 97 14.55 9.85 -7.82
C GLY A 97 13.26 9.25 -7.27
N LEU A 98 12.43 10.04 -6.58
CA LEU A 98 11.19 9.59 -5.94
C LEU A 98 10.00 9.71 -6.89
N GLY A 99 8.93 8.98 -6.57
CA GLY A 99 7.64 9.14 -7.26
C GLY A 99 7.02 10.51 -7.01
N MET A 100 6.19 10.96 -7.96
CA MET A 100 5.51 12.25 -7.92
C MET A 100 4.73 12.50 -6.62
N MET A 101 4.05 11.48 -6.08
CA MET A 101 3.30 11.55 -4.82
C MET A 101 4.22 11.85 -3.62
N ASP A 102 5.37 11.19 -3.54
CA ASP A 102 6.33 11.42 -2.43
C ASP A 102 6.94 12.81 -2.52
N ARG A 103 7.30 13.25 -3.72
CA ARG A 103 7.81 14.61 -3.98
C ARG A 103 6.78 15.67 -3.59
N LEU A 104 5.50 15.45 -3.93
CA LEU A 104 4.39 16.31 -3.53
C LEU A 104 4.25 16.39 -2.01
N MET A 105 4.25 15.24 -1.32
CA MET A 105 4.16 15.20 0.15
C MET A 105 5.34 15.90 0.82
N ILE A 106 6.57 15.64 0.35
CA ILE A 106 7.78 16.29 0.85
C ILE A 106 7.69 17.81 0.68
N ALA A 107 7.32 18.28 -0.50
CA ALA A 107 7.19 19.71 -0.76
C ALA A 107 6.08 20.34 0.10
N ARG A 108 4.93 19.68 0.27
CA ARG A 108 3.86 20.16 1.14
C ARG A 108 4.31 20.28 2.60
N LEU A 109 5.04 19.30 3.11
CA LEU A 109 5.58 19.32 4.48
C LEU A 109 6.57 20.46 4.69
N ARG A 110 7.43 20.74 3.71
CA ARG A 110 8.41 21.83 3.80
C ARG A 110 7.80 23.22 3.65
N VAL A 111 6.71 23.35 2.89
CA VAL A 111 6.02 24.63 2.71
C VAL A 111 5.14 24.96 3.93
N GLN A 112 4.42 23.97 4.45
CA GLN A 112 3.50 24.21 5.58
C GLN A 112 4.19 24.15 6.95
N GLU A 113 5.27 23.37 7.08
CA GLU A 113 5.94 23.06 8.36
C GLU A 113 4.93 22.68 9.47
N PRO A 114 4.37 21.45 9.45
CA PRO A 114 3.41 21.03 10.45
C PRO A 114 3.87 21.25 11.91
N PRO A 115 2.94 21.41 12.86
CA PRO A 115 3.28 21.37 14.27
C PRO A 115 4.08 20.10 14.59
N ASP A 116 5.13 20.25 15.39
CA ASP A 116 6.01 19.15 15.78
C ASP A 116 6.69 18.43 14.60
N PHE A 117 6.82 19.08 13.43
CA PHE A 117 7.49 18.51 12.26
C PHE A 117 8.93 18.07 12.53
N ALA A 118 9.60 18.47 13.61
CA ALA A 118 10.92 17.93 13.98
C ALA A 118 10.86 16.53 14.62
N ALA A 119 9.74 16.18 15.26
CA ALA A 119 9.54 14.94 16.03
C ALA A 119 8.48 14.01 15.44
N MET A 120 7.69 14.47 14.47
CA MET A 120 6.69 13.69 13.73
C MET A 120 7.29 12.38 13.17
N ASP A 121 6.50 11.31 13.21
CA ASP A 121 6.76 10.04 12.55
C ASP A 121 5.68 9.78 11.49
N GLY A 122 5.71 8.63 10.83
CA GLY A 122 4.76 8.25 9.79
C GLY A 122 3.32 8.17 10.31
N THR A 123 3.15 7.79 11.58
CA THR A 123 1.83 7.82 12.24
C THR A 123 1.35 9.26 12.37
N GLY A 124 2.21 10.16 12.88
CA GLY A 124 1.92 11.58 13.01
C GLY A 124 1.61 12.24 11.66
N LEU A 125 2.32 11.86 10.59
CA LEU A 125 2.05 12.35 9.25
C LEU A 125 0.68 11.89 8.74
N LEU A 126 0.33 10.63 8.95
CA LEU A 126 -0.98 10.11 8.54
C LEU A 126 -2.12 10.80 9.29
N VAL A 127 -1.98 10.98 10.62
CA VAL A 127 -2.94 11.71 11.45
C VAL A 127 -3.11 13.14 10.93
N TYR A 128 -1.99 13.87 10.80
CA TYR A 128 -1.99 15.24 10.29
C TYR A 128 -2.61 15.33 8.88
N GLY A 129 -2.31 14.35 8.03
CA GLY A 129 -2.83 14.30 6.67
C GLY A 129 -4.35 14.16 6.61
N VAL A 130 -4.97 13.44 7.53
CA VAL A 130 -6.42 13.33 7.63
C VAL A 130 -7.01 14.59 8.25
N ASP A 131 -6.46 15.06 9.37
CA ASP A 131 -6.99 16.19 10.12
C ASP A 131 -6.95 17.51 9.33
N GLU A 132 -5.92 17.71 8.51
CA GLU A 132 -5.74 18.90 7.67
C GLU A 132 -6.22 18.71 6.22
N GLY A 133 -6.93 17.61 5.94
CA GLY A 133 -7.51 17.34 4.62
C GLY A 133 -6.46 17.19 3.50
N MET A 134 -5.26 16.70 3.82
CA MET A 134 -4.29 16.24 2.81
C MET A 134 -4.75 14.94 2.14
N ILE A 135 -5.39 14.07 2.92
CA ILE A 135 -6.06 12.87 2.45
C ILE A 135 -7.54 13.22 2.32
N ASP A 136 -7.94 13.59 1.11
CA ASP A 136 -9.28 14.13 0.85
C ASP A 136 -10.34 13.01 0.82
N ALA A 137 -11.40 13.18 1.60
CA ALA A 137 -12.56 12.30 1.59
C ALA A 137 -13.25 12.24 0.22
N ALA A 138 -13.21 13.34 -0.55
CA ALA A 138 -13.76 13.38 -1.90
C ALA A 138 -13.00 12.43 -2.84
N ALA A 139 -11.71 12.19 -2.61
CA ALA A 139 -10.93 11.22 -3.39
C ALA A 139 -11.35 9.76 -3.09
N LEU A 140 -12.03 9.52 -1.97
CA LEU A 140 -12.59 8.21 -1.58
C LEU A 140 -14.10 8.11 -1.86
N GLU A 141 -14.73 9.20 -2.32
CA GLU A 141 -16.11 9.18 -2.79
C GLU A 141 -16.19 8.34 -4.07
N GLY A 142 -17.29 7.59 -4.26
CA GLY A 142 -17.44 6.66 -5.39
C GLY A 142 -16.57 5.39 -5.36
N ASN A 143 -15.52 5.34 -4.53
CA ASN A 143 -14.66 4.17 -4.37
C ASN A 143 -15.36 3.09 -3.52
N THR A 144 -15.48 1.87 -4.04
CA THR A 144 -16.08 0.73 -3.35
C THR A 144 -15.29 -0.56 -3.64
N LEU A 145 -15.58 -1.63 -2.89
CA LEU A 145 -14.95 -2.94 -3.09
C LEU A 145 -15.85 -3.89 -3.89
N GLY A 146 -15.31 -4.43 -4.98
CA GLY A 146 -15.89 -5.50 -5.78
C GLY A 146 -15.66 -6.88 -5.16
N GLU A 147 -15.26 -7.87 -5.96
CA GLU A 147 -14.95 -9.21 -5.45
C GLU A 147 -13.77 -9.16 -4.46
N VAL A 148 -13.89 -9.86 -3.33
CA VAL A 148 -12.84 -9.97 -2.31
C VAL A 148 -12.31 -11.39 -2.29
N ARG A 149 -10.98 -11.52 -2.41
CA ARG A 149 -10.25 -12.79 -2.41
C ARG A 149 -9.31 -12.80 -1.22
N VAL A 150 -9.37 -13.85 -0.41
CA VAL A 150 -8.51 -14.00 0.78
C VAL A 150 -7.49 -15.11 0.53
N GLU A 151 -6.23 -14.77 0.71
CA GLU A 151 -5.07 -15.65 0.54
C GLU A 151 -4.23 -15.60 1.81
N SER A 152 -4.53 -16.49 2.78
CA SER A 152 -3.83 -16.58 4.06
C SER A 152 -3.91 -15.29 4.89
N ASP A 153 -2.82 -14.53 4.94
CA ASP A 153 -2.65 -13.28 5.67
C ASP A 153 -2.76 -12.05 4.76
N ARG A 154 -3.12 -12.25 3.48
CA ARG A 154 -3.40 -11.19 2.52
C ARG A 154 -4.81 -11.30 1.97
N ALA A 155 -5.40 -10.17 1.64
CA ALA A 155 -6.63 -10.12 0.88
C ALA A 155 -6.53 -9.07 -0.22
N TYR A 156 -7.26 -9.32 -1.29
CA TYR A 156 -7.28 -8.53 -2.49
C TYR A 156 -8.74 -8.24 -2.82
N ALA A 157 -9.08 -6.97 -3.00
CA ALA A 157 -10.43 -6.57 -3.31
C ALA A 157 -10.45 -5.73 -4.58
N GLU A 158 -11.25 -6.12 -5.57
CA GLU A 158 -11.35 -5.37 -6.82
C GLU A 158 -11.75 -3.91 -6.53
N MET A 159 -10.96 -2.96 -7.02
CA MET A 159 -11.26 -1.53 -6.87
C MET A 159 -12.34 -1.14 -7.87
N LEU A 160 -13.47 -0.67 -7.34
CA LEU A 160 -14.56 -0.09 -8.12
C LEU A 160 -14.60 1.41 -7.94
N VAL A 161 -14.74 2.15 -9.05
CA VAL A 161 -14.98 3.59 -9.06
C VAL A 161 -16.34 3.84 -9.70
N ASP A 162 -17.25 4.45 -8.95
CA ASP A 162 -18.66 4.64 -9.35
C ASP A 162 -19.35 3.33 -9.77
N GLY A 163 -18.93 2.22 -9.15
CA GLY A 163 -19.43 0.87 -9.40
C GLY A 163 -18.77 0.14 -10.57
N GLU A 164 -17.84 0.76 -11.29
CA GLU A 164 -17.15 0.16 -12.43
C GLU A 164 -15.76 -0.37 -12.03
N PRO A 165 -15.41 -1.62 -12.42
CA PRO A 165 -14.08 -2.17 -12.18
C PRO A 165 -12.97 -1.38 -12.86
N THR A 166 -11.91 -1.13 -12.10
CA THR A 166 -10.72 -0.42 -12.59
C THR A 166 -9.64 -1.36 -13.14
N GLY A 167 -9.75 -2.66 -12.86
CA GLY A 167 -8.77 -3.67 -13.24
C GLY A 167 -7.57 -3.77 -12.29
N VAL A 168 -7.62 -3.10 -11.13
CA VAL A 168 -6.64 -3.21 -10.05
C VAL A 168 -7.33 -3.63 -8.75
N ASP A 169 -6.55 -4.21 -7.84
CA ASP A 169 -7.02 -4.64 -6.52
C ASP A 169 -6.51 -3.67 -5.44
N TRP A 170 -7.36 -3.37 -4.47
CA TRP A 170 -6.95 -2.91 -3.15
C TRP A 170 -6.36 -4.08 -2.36
N GLU A 171 -5.26 -3.83 -1.66
CA GLU A 171 -4.58 -4.84 -0.84
C GLU A 171 -4.85 -4.65 0.64
N PHE A 172 -4.98 -5.77 1.36
CA PHE A 172 -5.15 -5.82 2.80
C PHE A 172 -4.21 -6.85 3.40
N VAL A 173 -3.73 -6.58 4.60
CA VAL A 173 -2.84 -7.48 5.34
C VAL A 173 -3.42 -7.77 6.72
N ARG A 174 -3.35 -9.04 7.12
CA ARG A 174 -3.76 -9.50 8.45
C ARG A 174 -2.60 -9.36 9.43
N GLY A 175 -2.82 -8.56 10.47
CA GLY A 175 -1.93 -8.44 11.62
C GLY A 175 -2.55 -9.04 12.89
N GLY A 176 -1.83 -8.90 14.01
CA GLY A 176 -2.32 -9.39 15.32
C GLY A 176 -3.60 -8.70 15.82
N SER A 177 -3.97 -7.56 15.26
CA SER A 177 -5.19 -6.79 15.57
C SER A 177 -6.34 -7.01 14.59
N GLY A 178 -6.15 -7.82 13.54
CA GLY A 178 -7.14 -8.01 12.48
C GLY A 178 -6.61 -7.58 11.10
N TRP A 179 -7.53 -7.35 10.16
CA TRP A 179 -7.22 -6.86 8.83
C TRP A 179 -6.90 -5.36 8.85
N THR A 180 -5.97 -4.95 7.99
CA THR A 180 -5.58 -3.55 7.80
C THR A 180 -5.44 -3.26 6.31
N PHE A 181 -5.75 -2.03 5.91
CA PHE A 181 -5.69 -1.59 4.52
C PHE A 181 -4.26 -1.17 4.12
N ASP A 182 -3.71 -1.74 3.05
CA ASP A 182 -2.35 -1.46 2.60
C ASP A 182 -2.32 -0.37 1.52
N LEU A 183 -2.46 0.89 1.96
CA LEU A 183 -2.40 2.06 1.06
C LEU A 183 -1.10 2.10 0.25
N ALA A 184 0.02 1.66 0.84
CA ALA A 184 1.31 1.66 0.17
C ALA A 184 1.35 0.80 -1.10
N ALA A 185 0.54 -0.26 -1.16
CA ALA A 185 0.42 -1.07 -2.37
C ALA A 185 -0.18 -0.29 -3.55
N GLY A 186 -1.00 0.74 -3.28
CA GLY A 186 -1.62 1.60 -4.29
C GLY A 186 -0.74 2.75 -4.78
N PHE A 187 0.36 3.09 -4.09
CA PHE A 187 1.18 4.26 -4.45
C PHE A 187 1.78 4.23 -5.86
N PRO A 188 2.24 3.08 -6.42
CA PRO A 188 2.69 3.04 -7.82
C PRO A 188 1.59 3.46 -8.81
N LEU A 189 0.35 3.00 -8.59
CA LEU A 189 -0.79 3.37 -9.43
C LEU A 189 -1.14 4.85 -9.28
N ILE A 190 -1.13 5.38 -8.06
CA ILE A 190 -1.38 6.80 -7.81
C ILE A 190 -0.32 7.67 -8.50
N ASN A 191 0.96 7.26 -8.43
CA ASN A 191 2.03 7.96 -9.15
C ASN A 191 1.78 7.96 -10.66
N GLU A 192 1.42 6.82 -11.26
CA GLU A 192 1.10 6.75 -12.69
C GLU A 192 -0.07 7.67 -13.05
N ALA A 193 -1.14 7.68 -12.25
CA ALA A 193 -2.30 8.54 -12.47
C ALA A 193 -1.93 10.03 -12.38
N LEU A 194 -1.13 10.44 -11.39
CA LEU A 194 -0.67 11.83 -11.25
C LEU A 194 0.24 12.25 -12.42
N THR A 195 1.19 11.40 -12.81
CA THR A 195 2.05 11.65 -13.97
C THR A 195 1.23 11.79 -15.26
N GLN A 196 0.20 10.96 -15.45
CA GLN A 196 -0.70 11.05 -16.59
C GLN A 196 -1.48 12.37 -16.59
N VAL A 197 -2.03 12.79 -15.45
CA VAL A 197 -2.73 14.08 -15.33
C VAL A 197 -1.80 15.25 -15.63
N ALA A 198 -0.56 15.24 -15.13
CA ALA A 198 0.42 16.28 -15.46
C ALA A 198 0.70 16.34 -16.97
N ALA A 199 0.90 15.18 -17.60
CA ALA A 199 1.14 15.09 -19.04
C ALA A 199 -0.05 15.58 -19.89
N GLU A 200 -1.29 15.27 -19.50
CA GLU A 200 -2.51 15.75 -20.16
C GLU A 200 -2.67 17.27 -20.09
N ASN A 201 -2.11 17.89 -19.07
CA ASN A 201 -2.09 19.34 -18.89
C ASN A 201 -0.83 20.00 -19.49
N GLU A 202 -0.01 19.25 -20.22
CA GLU A 202 1.25 19.72 -20.81
C GLU A 202 2.24 20.27 -19.77
N MET A 203 2.21 19.73 -18.54
CA MET A 203 3.08 20.10 -17.43
C MET A 203 4.13 19.01 -17.19
N SER A 204 5.33 19.42 -16.78
CA SER A 204 6.22 18.51 -16.06
C SER A 204 5.63 18.14 -14.69
N GLU A 205 6.09 17.04 -14.10
CA GLU A 205 5.66 16.62 -12.76
C GLU A 205 5.92 17.72 -11.73
N ASP A 206 7.06 18.42 -11.81
CA ASP A 206 7.40 19.51 -10.89
C ASP A 206 6.48 20.72 -11.04
N GLU A 207 6.19 21.14 -12.27
CA GLU A 207 5.23 22.23 -12.52
C GLU A 207 3.86 21.90 -11.94
N PHE A 208 3.40 20.66 -12.12
CA PHE A 208 2.15 20.21 -11.54
C PHE A 208 2.20 20.20 -10.01
N ILE A 209 3.27 19.67 -9.40
CA ILE A 209 3.42 19.63 -7.93
C ILE A 209 3.40 21.05 -7.36
N PHE A 210 4.18 21.98 -7.91
CA PHE A 210 4.27 23.34 -7.41
C PHE A 210 2.94 24.07 -7.54
N MET A 211 2.25 23.91 -8.68
CA MET A 211 0.91 24.44 -8.88
C MET A 211 -0.07 23.88 -7.85
N ALA A 212 -0.06 22.57 -7.61
CA ALA A 212 -0.97 21.92 -6.66
C ALA A 212 -0.74 22.42 -5.23
N ILE A 213 0.51 22.58 -4.81
CA ILE A 213 0.85 23.09 -3.47
C ILE A 213 0.48 24.57 -3.36
N GLU A 214 0.78 25.39 -4.35
CA GLU A 214 0.40 26.81 -4.35
C GLU A 214 -1.12 26.99 -4.27
N MET A 215 -1.89 26.17 -4.98
CA MET A 215 -3.35 26.21 -4.96
C MET A 215 -3.93 25.97 -3.56
N VAL A 216 -3.33 25.05 -2.80
CA VAL A 216 -3.82 24.67 -1.46
C VAL A 216 -3.25 25.57 -0.36
N THR A 217 -1.99 26.00 -0.49
CA THR A 217 -1.29 26.79 0.55
C THR A 217 -1.39 28.30 0.33
N GLY A 218 -1.72 28.75 -0.87
CA GLY A 218 -1.63 30.15 -1.28
C GLY A 218 -0.20 30.69 -1.34
N THR A 219 0.81 29.84 -1.20
CA THR A 219 2.22 30.21 -1.19
C THR A 219 2.86 29.76 -2.49
N PRO A 220 3.49 30.67 -3.26
CA PRO A 220 4.23 30.28 -4.46
C PRO A 220 5.34 29.30 -4.11
N VAL A 221 5.45 28.23 -4.90
CA VAL A 221 6.45 27.17 -4.70
C VAL A 221 7.31 27.05 -5.95
N ASP A 222 8.60 26.85 -5.76
CA ASP A 222 9.54 26.52 -6.82
C ASP A 222 10.53 25.43 -6.35
N ALA A 223 11.53 25.12 -7.17
CA ALA A 223 12.50 24.07 -6.89
C ALA A 223 13.30 24.27 -5.58
N SER A 224 13.31 25.47 -4.99
CA SER A 224 13.93 25.72 -3.69
C SER A 224 13.32 24.86 -2.58
N VAL A 225 12.07 24.42 -2.72
CA VAL A 225 11.43 23.51 -1.75
C VAL A 225 12.15 22.16 -1.65
N TYR A 226 12.89 21.77 -2.70
CA TYR A 226 13.68 20.53 -2.72
C TYR A 226 15.13 20.73 -2.29
N GLU A 227 15.57 21.96 -2.01
CA GLU A 227 16.88 22.19 -1.40
C GLU A 227 16.98 21.47 -0.06
N GLN A 228 18.20 21.13 0.34
CA GLN A 228 18.41 20.48 1.62
C GLN A 228 18.08 21.47 2.75
N PRO A 229 17.23 21.11 3.73
CA PRO A 229 16.85 21.99 4.83
C PRO A 229 18.02 22.42 5.73
#